data_AF-A0A841XXV4-F1
#
_entry.id   AF-A0A841XXV4-F1
#
_cell.length_a   1.000
_cell.length_b   1.000
_cell.length_c   1.000
_cell.angle_alpha   90.00
_cell.angle_beta   90.00
_cell.angle_gamma   90.00
#
_symmetry.space_group_name_H-M   'P 1'
#
loop_
_entity.id
_entity.type
_entity.pdbx_description
1 polymer ?
#
loop_
_entity_poly.entity_id
_entity_poly.type
_entity_poly.pdbx_seq_one_letter_code
_entity_poly.pdbx_strand_id
1 'polypeptide(L)' 'MMFKQDEKVMVIDIEKVKNDPFLDAEAKRIIESSDFQGIVTKNFTENDKELTCVSFYEGSNRLTQVFKNDEIKKAGE' A
#
# COMPACT_ATOMS: atom_id res chain seq x y z
N MET A 1 8.67 0.21 -13.06
CA MET A 1 7.42 0.81 -13.59
C MET A 1 6.90 1.72 -12.50
N MET A 2 6.65 2.99 -12.80
CA MET A 2 6.25 3.96 -11.79
C MET A 2 4.73 4.09 -11.79
N PHE A 3 4.11 3.89 -10.63
CA PHE A 3 2.66 4.06 -10.49
C PHE A 3 2.29 5.55 -10.57
N LYS A 4 1.11 5.87 -11.10
CA LYS A 4 0.64 7.26 -11.14
C LYS A 4 0.04 7.65 -9.81
N GLN A 5 0.15 8.92 -9.45
CA GLN A 5 -0.66 9.46 -8.35
C GLN A 5 -2.15 9.25 -8.66
N ASP A 6 -2.93 8.94 -7.62
CA ASP A 6 -4.35 8.57 -7.67
C ASP A 6 -4.65 7.24 -8.38
N GLU A 7 -3.62 6.47 -8.75
CA GLU A 7 -3.79 5.13 -9.31
C GLU A 7 -4.19 4.14 -8.22
N LYS A 8 -5.16 3.27 -8.53
CA LYS A 8 -5.55 2.16 -7.66
C LYS A 8 -4.56 1.01 -7.81
N VAL A 9 -4.02 0.57 -6.68
CA VAL A 9 -3.08 -0.54 -6.59
C VAL A 9 -3.55 -1.55 -5.56
N MET A 10 -3.03 -2.78 -5.65
CA MET A 10 -3.28 -3.87 -4.74
C MET A 10 -1.95 -4.39 -4.21
N VAL A 11 -1.88 -4.67 -2.91
CA VAL A 11 -0.72 -5.34 -2.31
C VAL A 11 -0.65 -6.78 -2.80
N ILE A 12 0.52 -7.18 -3.32
CA ILE A 12 0.76 -8.53 -3.82
C ILE A 12 1.07 -9.48 -2.66
N ASP A 13 1.94 -9.05 -1.74
CA ASP A 13 2.40 -9.86 -0.61
C ASP A 13 1.57 -9.59 0.65
N ILE A 14 0.40 -10.23 0.70
CA ILE A 14 -0.54 -10.15 1.84
C ILE A 14 0.08 -10.73 3.12
N GLU A 15 0.89 -11.78 3.01
CA GLU A 15 1.52 -12.41 4.19
C GLU A 15 2.50 -11.47 4.87
N LYS A 16 3.24 -10.69 4.09
CA LYS A 16 4.12 -9.66 4.64
C LYS A 16 3.35 -8.60 5.43
N VAL A 17 2.21 -8.13 4.93
CA VAL A 17 1.35 -7.17 5.67
C VAL A 17 0.87 -7.77 6.99
N LYS A 18 0.38 -9.02 6.97
CA LYS A 18 -0.13 -9.69 8.18
C LYS A 18 0.94 -9.89 9.24
N ASN A 19 2.16 -10.19 8.81
CA ASN A 19 3.30 -10.46 9.69
C ASN A 19 4.19 -9.24 9.97
N ASP A 20 3.84 -8.06 9.44
CA ASP A 20 4.65 -6.86 9.64
C ASP A 20 4.64 -6.45 11.14
N PRO A 21 5.81 -6.39 11.81
CA PRO A 21 5.91 -6.00 13.21
C PRO A 21 5.73 -4.49 13.43
N PHE A 22 5.83 -3.67 12.37
CA PHE A 22 5.65 -2.23 12.44
C PHE A 22 4.20 -1.79 12.20
N LEU A 23 3.34 -2.72 11.75
CA LEU A 23 1.90 -2.50 11.65
C LEU A 23 1.20 -2.97 12.93
N ASP A 24 0.50 -2.04 13.58
CA ASP A 24 -0.40 -2.38 14.67
C ASP A 24 -1.68 -3.07 14.16
N ALA A 25 -2.51 -3.53 15.10
CA ALA A 25 -3.74 -4.25 14.78
C ALA A 25 -4.75 -3.39 14.01
N GLU A 26 -4.78 -2.08 14.23
CA GLU A 26 -5.68 -1.16 13.53
C GLU A 26 -5.24 -0.96 12.09
N ALA A 27 -3.95 -0.74 11.86
CA ALA A 27 -3.36 -0.62 10.53
C ALA A 27 -3.61 -1.88 9.69
N LYS A 28 -3.39 -3.07 10.27
CA LYS A 28 -3.69 -4.35 9.61
C LYS A 28 -5.17 -4.46 9.25
N ARG A 29 -6.06 -4.11 10.18
CA ARG A 29 -7.51 -4.11 9.94
C ARG A 29 -7.89 -3.19 8.77
N ILE A 30 -7.37 -1.96 8.71
CA ILE A 30 -7.69 -1.01 7.62
C ILE A 30 -7.26 -1.58 6.26
N ILE A 31 -6.07 -2.18 6.17
CA ILE A 31 -5.59 -2.77 4.91
C ILE A 31 -6.45 -3.97 4.53
N GLU A 32 -6.77 -4.86 5.47
CA GLU A 32 -7.62 -6.03 5.23
C GLU A 32 -9.05 -5.64 4.80
N SER A 33 -9.67 -4.67 5.49
CA SER A 33 -11.00 -4.13 5.16
C SER A 33 -11.07 -3.45 3.80
N SER A 34 -9.92 -3.05 3.23
CA SER A 34 -9.82 -2.46 1.90
C SER A 34 -9.60 -3.48 0.78
N ASP A 35 -9.72 -4.78 1.07
CA ASP A 35 -9.35 -5.88 0.17
C ASP A 35 -7.90 -5.74 -0.36
N PHE A 36 -7.01 -5.22 0.50
CA PHE A 36 -5.62 -4.90 0.16
C PHE A 36 -5.46 -3.91 -0.99
N GLN A 37 -6.51 -3.15 -1.33
CA GLN A 37 -6.49 -2.15 -2.38
C GLN A 37 -6.36 -0.75 -1.80
N GLY A 38 -5.43 0.01 -2.36
CA GLY A 38 -5.18 1.39 -1.94
C GLY A 38 -4.97 2.33 -3.13
N ILE A 39 -4.79 3.60 -2.80
CA ILE A 39 -4.58 4.67 -3.78
C ILE A 39 -3.15 5.18 -3.63
N VAL A 40 -2.43 5.28 -4.75
CA VAL A 40 -1.10 5.87 -4.77
C VAL A 40 -1.20 7.36 -4.48
N THR A 41 -0.50 7.80 -3.45
CA THR A 41 -0.51 9.21 -3.01
C THR A 41 0.77 9.93 -3.37
N LYS A 42 1.90 9.22 -3.41
CA LYS A 42 3.22 9.79 -3.73
C LYS A 42 4.16 8.69 -4.17
N ASN A 43 5.05 9.03 -5.10
CA ASN A 43 6.21 8.21 -5.43
C ASN A 43 7.47 8.98 -5.06
N PHE A 44 8.51 8.28 -4.62
CA PHE A 44 9.81 8.87 -4.32
C PHE A 44 10.93 7.84 -4.44
N THR A 45 12.16 8.31 -4.50
CA THR A 45 13.34 7.46 -4.52
C THR A 45 14.14 7.69 -3.24
N GLU A 46 14.47 6.62 -2.53
CA GLU A 46 15.31 6.65 -1.34
C GLU A 46 16.35 5.53 -1.43
N ASN A 47 17.64 5.84 -1.25
CA ASN A 47 18.74 4.87 -1.33
C ASN A 47 18.70 4.02 -2.63
N ASP A 48 18.53 4.68 -3.79
CA ASP A 48 18.41 4.06 -5.12
C ASP A 48 17.23 3.08 -5.29
N LYS A 49 16.24 3.11 -4.38
CA LYS A 49 15.02 2.31 -4.44
C LYS A 49 13.81 3.18 -4.75
N GLU A 50 13.05 2.79 -5.76
CA GLU A 50 11.74 3.40 -6.04
C GLU A 50 10.72 2.89 -5.01
N LEU A 51 10.10 3.85 -4.32
CA LEU A 51 9.12 3.61 -3.27
C LEU A 51 7.83 4.35 -3.58
N THR A 52 6.72 3.71 -3.23
CA THR A 52 5.36 4.18 -3.52
C THR A 52 4.57 4.25 -2.22
N CYS A 53 4.10 5.44 -1.87
CA CYS A 53 3.15 5.65 -0.78
C CYS A 53 1.74 5.28 -1.25
N VAL A 54 1.11 4.34 -0.56
CA VAL A 54 -0.25 3.88 -0.83
C VAL A 54 -1.13 4.19 0.38
N SER A 55 -2.25 4.86 0.17
CA SER A 55 -3.27 5.08 1.20
C SER A 55 -4.40 4.08 1.09
N PHE A 56 -4.73 3.46 2.22
CA PHE A 56 -5.88 2.57 2.43
C PHE A 56 -6.93 3.28 3.26
N TYR A 57 -8.20 2.96 3.02
CA TYR A 57 -9.33 3.65 3.63
C TYR A 57 -10.33 2.65 4.21
N GLU A 58 -10.79 2.93 5.42
CA GLU A 58 -11.89 2.23 6.10
C GLU A 58 -12.85 3.31 6.64
N GLY A 59 -13.87 3.66 5.85
CA GLY A 59 -14.72 4.82 6.13
C GLY A 59 -13.91 6.13 6.17
N SER A 60 -13.89 6.80 7.31
CA SER A 60 -13.10 8.03 7.53
C SER A 60 -11.66 7.76 7.96
N ASN A 61 -11.32 6.51 8.30
CA ASN A 61 -9.96 6.14 8.69
C ASN A 61 -9.08 6.04 7.46
N ARG A 62 -7.85 6.54 7.56
CA ARG A 62 -6.85 6.49 6.50
C ARG A 62 -5.52 6.01 7.07
N LEU A 63 -4.96 4.98 6.45
CA LEU A 63 -3.60 4.51 6.70
C LEU A 63 -2.76 4.77 5.46
N THR A 64 -1.55 5.31 5.61
CA THR A 64 -0.59 5.37 4.50
C THR A 64 0.58 4.45 4.80
N GLN A 65 0.94 3.59 3.84
CA GLN A 65 2.09 2.70 3.91
C GLN A 65 2.99 2.88 2.70
N VAL A 66 4.27 2.56 2.87
CA VAL A 66 5.27 2.67 1.80
C VAL A 66 5.59 1.27 1.30
N PHE A 67 5.48 1.07 -0.01
CA PHE A 67 5.76 -0.18 -0.68
C PHE A 67 6.86 0.00 -1.71
N LYS A 68 7.62 -1.05 -1.95
CA LYS A 68 8.41 -1.17 -3.17
C LYS A 68 7.50 -1.50 -4.35
N ASN A 69 7.97 -1.19 -5.55
CA ASN A 69 7.18 -1.41 -6.77
C ASN A 69 6.88 -2.89 -7.08
N ASP A 70 7.64 -3.83 -6.52
CA ASP A 70 7.40 -5.28 -6.64
C ASP A 70 6.45 -5.84 -5.57
N GLU A 71 6.04 -5.03 -4.60
CA GLU A 71 5.13 -5.43 -3.51
C GLU A 71 3.68 -5.03 -3.81
N ILE A 72 3.45 -4.26 -4.88
CA ILE A 72 2.15 -3.78 -5.31
C ILE A 72 1.97 -3.95 -6.83
N LYS A 73 0.73 -4.13 -7.28
CA LYS A 73 0.35 -4.14 -8.69
C LYS A 73 -0.85 -3.23 -8.94
N LYS A 74 -1.20 -2.92 -10.19
CA LYS A 74 -2.45 -2.20 -10.45
C LYS A 74 -3.64 -3.06 -10.04
N ALA A 75 -4.65 -2.41 -9.45
CA ALA A 75 -5.89 -3.08 -9.13
C ALA A 75 -6.68 -3.35 -10.44
N GLY A 76 -7.15 -4.58 -10.62
CA GLY A 76 -7.93 -5.00 -11.80
C GLY A 76 -7.13 -5.57 -12.97
N GLU A 77 -5.81 -5.74 -12.82
CA GLU A 77 -4.95 -6.58 -13.69
C GLU A 77 -4.82 -8.02 -13.16
#